data_AF-A0A7S1BMV3-F1
#
_entry.id   AF-A0A7S1BMV3-F1
#
_cell.length_a   1.000
_cell.length_b   1.000
_cell.length_c   1.000
_cell.angle_alpha   90.00
_cell.angle_beta   90.00
_cell.angle_gamma   90.00
#
_symmetry.space_group_name_H-M   'P 1'
#
loop_
_entity.id
_entity.type
_entity.pdbx_description
1 polymer ?
#
loop_
_entity_poly.entity_id
_entity_poly.type
_entity_poly.pdbx_seq_one_letter_code
_entity_poly.pdbx_strand_id
1 'polypeptide(L)'
;EALLGLKDSNAKTREAAYRLLLALAAAGAEDLAPFLTAVLAGLGAQTPHLRSAAALALARLAYEYAGPDAAPSPARETMRALLPDLLRTILVLFRDPAREVVGAAVSFVRIAVSLLDPKELRPLLSDVAEGLLSHKTKGRERHRQKIKIILKKLVHRYGYAAVADAAPEGDQRLLTHMRKVDERARRRKARDRGGG
;
A
#
# COMPACT_ATOMS: atom_id res chain seq x y z
N GLU A 1 10.92 -20.35 -4.19
CA GLU A 1 9.52 -20.86 -4.26
C GLU A 1 8.55 -20.16 -3.31
N ALA A 2 8.93 -19.81 -2.08
CA ALA A 2 8.02 -19.19 -1.08
C ALA A 2 7.23 -17.98 -1.59
N LEU A 3 7.86 -17.06 -2.34
CA LEU A 3 7.17 -15.90 -2.91
C LEU A 3 6.10 -16.29 -3.94
N LEU A 4 6.41 -17.24 -4.83
CA LEU A 4 5.48 -17.67 -5.87
C LEU A 4 4.24 -18.34 -5.27
N GLY A 5 4.40 -19.07 -4.17
CA GLY A 5 3.29 -19.68 -3.43
C GLY A 5 2.26 -18.67 -2.92
N LEU A 6 2.63 -17.40 -2.70
CA LEU A 6 1.70 -16.32 -2.31
C LEU A 6 0.66 -16.03 -3.41
N LYS A 7 0.95 -16.45 -4.64
CA LYS A 7 0.12 -16.23 -5.82
C LYS A 7 -0.54 -17.50 -6.35
N ASP A 8 -0.43 -18.60 -5.62
CA ASP A 8 -1.08 -19.86 -5.97
C ASP A 8 -2.60 -19.68 -6.04
N SER A 9 -3.29 -20.43 -6.92
CA SER A 9 -4.75 -20.40 -7.03
C SER A 9 -5.42 -21.05 -5.79
N ASN A 10 -4.74 -22.00 -5.16
CA ASN A 10 -5.18 -22.69 -3.95
C ASN A 10 -4.94 -21.84 -2.70
N ALA A 11 -6.02 -21.59 -1.95
CA ALA A 11 -5.96 -20.79 -0.73
C ALA A 11 -5.07 -21.39 0.36
N LYS A 12 -5.04 -22.72 0.51
CA LYS A 12 -4.20 -23.41 1.50
C LYS A 12 -2.72 -23.28 1.15
N THR A 13 -2.37 -23.33 -0.13
CA THR A 13 -0.99 -23.12 -0.59
C THR A 13 -0.54 -21.68 -0.31
N ARG A 14 -1.38 -20.68 -0.59
CA ARG A 14 -1.09 -19.29 -0.24
C ARG A 14 -0.88 -19.10 1.25
N GLU A 15 -1.72 -19.72 2.07
CA GLU A 15 -1.60 -19.67 3.53
C GLU A 15 -0.31 -20.33 4.03
N ALA A 16 0.05 -21.49 3.50
CA ALA A 16 1.32 -22.14 3.82
C ALA A 16 2.52 -21.29 3.40
N ALA A 17 2.47 -20.68 2.22
CA ALA A 17 3.49 -19.75 1.74
C ALA A 17 3.59 -18.49 2.64
N TYR A 18 2.46 -17.97 3.13
CA TYR A 18 2.45 -16.87 4.10
C TYR A 18 3.14 -17.27 5.40
N ARG A 19 2.80 -18.43 5.96
CA ARG A 19 3.44 -18.91 7.20
C ARG A 19 4.93 -19.11 7.02
N LEU A 20 5.36 -19.67 5.90
CA LEU A 20 6.77 -19.82 5.58
C LEU A 20 7.48 -18.46 5.46
N LEU A 21 6.86 -17.48 4.78
CA LEU A 21 7.40 -16.13 4.67
C LEU A 21 7.63 -15.50 6.05
N LEU A 22 6.66 -15.62 6.95
CA LEU A 22 6.76 -15.06 8.30
C LEU A 22 7.74 -15.83 9.18
N ALA A 23 7.80 -17.16 9.05
CA ALA A 23 8.78 -17.97 9.77
C ALA A 23 10.23 -17.62 9.38
N LEU A 24 10.48 -17.39 8.08
CA LEU A 24 11.78 -16.94 7.60
C LEU A 24 12.12 -15.53 8.10
N ALA A 25 11.16 -14.61 8.10
CA ALA A 25 11.36 -13.27 8.66
C ALA A 25 11.64 -13.31 10.18
N ALA A 26 10.93 -14.17 10.91
CA ALA A 26 11.10 -14.36 12.35
C ALA A 26 12.45 -14.99 12.71
N ALA A 27 12.96 -15.90 11.88
CA ALA A 27 14.30 -16.49 12.06
C ALA A 27 15.42 -15.43 11.96
N GLY A 28 15.18 -14.31 11.29
CA GLY A 28 16.07 -13.14 11.23
C GLY A 28 15.59 -11.94 12.04
N ALA A 29 14.75 -12.12 13.07
CA ALA A 29 14.06 -11.00 13.73
C ALA A 29 14.98 -10.00 14.47
N GLU A 30 16.24 -10.36 14.74
CA GLU A 30 17.24 -9.43 15.29
C GLU A 30 17.60 -8.32 14.28
N ASP A 31 17.67 -8.67 12.99
CA ASP A 31 17.80 -7.71 11.90
C ASP A 31 16.98 -8.17 10.67
N LEU A 32 15.82 -7.54 10.48
CA LEU A 32 14.92 -7.83 9.38
C LEU A 32 15.44 -7.30 8.03
N ALA A 33 16.45 -6.42 8.00
CA ALA A 33 16.88 -5.72 6.79
C ALA A 33 17.44 -6.63 5.68
N PRO A 34 18.30 -7.63 5.96
CA PRO A 34 18.79 -8.55 4.94
C PRO A 34 17.65 -9.34 4.28
N PHE A 35 16.69 -9.80 5.08
CA PHE A 35 15.53 -10.53 4.58
C PHE A 35 14.65 -9.63 3.70
N LEU A 36 14.38 -8.39 4.14
CA LEU A 36 13.64 -7.42 3.34
C LEU A 36 14.35 -7.10 2.03
N THR A 37 15.66 -6.94 2.06
CA THR A 37 16.49 -6.70 0.85
C THR A 37 16.35 -7.85 -0.13
N ALA A 38 16.38 -9.09 0.33
CA ALA A 38 16.19 -10.27 -0.51
C ALA A 38 14.79 -10.30 -1.14
N VAL A 39 13.74 -9.97 -0.38
CA VAL A 39 12.37 -9.87 -0.92
C VAL A 39 12.24 -8.70 -1.90
N LEU A 40 12.87 -7.57 -1.60
CA LEU A 40 12.87 -6.36 -2.44
C LEU A 40 13.55 -6.60 -3.79
N ALA A 41 14.63 -7.38 -3.83
CA ALA A 41 15.27 -7.79 -5.08
C ALA A 41 14.31 -8.53 -6.02
N GLY A 42 13.30 -9.22 -5.48
CA GLY A 42 12.23 -9.85 -6.25
C GLY A 42 11.39 -8.88 -7.09
N LEU A 43 11.36 -7.58 -6.76
CA LEU A 43 10.71 -6.55 -7.58
C LEU A 43 11.42 -6.32 -8.92
N GLY A 44 12.72 -6.66 -9.01
CA GLY A 44 13.52 -6.59 -10.23
C GLY A 44 13.51 -7.88 -11.06
N ALA A 45 12.71 -8.87 -10.70
CA ALA A 45 12.66 -10.15 -11.39
C ALA A 45 12.17 -10.03 -12.85
N GLN A 46 12.63 -10.92 -13.73
CA GLN A 46 12.24 -10.93 -15.14
C GLN A 46 10.74 -11.22 -15.35
N THR A 47 10.17 -12.09 -14.53
CA THR A 47 8.76 -12.48 -14.68
C THR A 47 7.84 -11.53 -13.92
N PRO A 48 6.73 -11.06 -14.54
CA PRO A 48 5.70 -10.29 -13.84
C PRO A 48 5.13 -11.01 -12.61
N HIS A 49 5.06 -12.34 -12.70
CA HIS A 49 4.52 -13.17 -11.64
C HIS A 49 5.36 -13.05 -10.35
N LEU A 50 6.69 -13.14 -10.45
CA LEU A 50 7.59 -13.00 -9.31
C LEU A 50 7.64 -11.57 -8.77
N ARG A 51 7.64 -10.55 -9.64
CA ARG A 51 7.58 -9.14 -9.22
C ARG A 51 6.32 -8.82 -8.41
N SER A 52 5.18 -9.27 -8.91
CA SER A 52 3.90 -9.14 -8.23
C SER A 52 3.87 -9.92 -6.90
N ALA A 53 4.46 -11.11 -6.85
CA ALA A 53 4.59 -11.90 -5.63
C ALA A 53 5.45 -11.20 -4.56
N ALA A 54 6.60 -10.64 -4.96
CA ALA A 54 7.47 -9.87 -4.09
C ALA A 54 6.77 -8.63 -3.51
N ALA A 55 6.03 -7.88 -4.34
CA ALA A 55 5.25 -6.74 -3.86
C ALA A 55 4.16 -7.15 -2.83
N LEU A 56 3.51 -8.31 -3.02
CA LEU A 56 2.56 -8.85 -2.04
C LEU A 56 3.24 -9.32 -0.76
N ALA A 57 4.43 -9.93 -0.86
CA ALA A 57 5.23 -10.34 0.30
C ALA A 57 5.62 -9.14 1.15
N LEU A 58 6.11 -8.06 0.52
CA LEU A 58 6.41 -6.81 1.22
C LEU A 58 5.18 -6.22 1.90
N ALA A 59 4.00 -6.29 1.26
CA ALA A 59 2.76 -5.80 1.86
C ALA A 59 2.38 -6.61 3.11
N ARG A 60 2.62 -7.93 3.07
CA ARG A 60 2.36 -8.82 4.21
C ARG A 60 3.34 -8.55 5.34
N LEU A 61 4.64 -8.44 5.05
CA LEU A 61 5.66 -8.14 6.04
C LEU A 61 5.44 -6.77 6.68
N ALA A 62 5.08 -5.75 5.90
CA ALA A 62 4.74 -4.43 6.42
C ALA A 62 3.56 -4.48 7.39
N TYR A 63 2.49 -5.22 7.04
CA TYR A 63 1.36 -5.40 7.95
C TYR A 63 1.75 -6.15 9.23
N GLU A 64 2.54 -7.22 9.12
CA GLU A 64 2.95 -8.03 10.26
C GLU A 64 3.82 -7.27 11.25
N TYR A 65 4.84 -6.54 10.76
CA TYR A 65 5.85 -5.92 11.62
C TYR A 65 5.59 -4.45 11.94
N ALA A 66 4.80 -3.74 11.13
CA ALA A 66 4.43 -2.34 11.40
C ALA A 66 2.93 -2.14 11.71
N GLY A 67 2.16 -3.23 11.75
CA GLY A 67 0.73 -3.24 12.03
C GLY A 67 0.32 -2.71 13.42
N PRO A 68 -0.99 -2.50 13.63
CA PRO A 68 -1.51 -2.10 14.94
C PRO A 68 -1.22 -3.14 16.03
N ASP A 69 -1.25 -4.43 15.67
CA ASP A 69 -1.08 -5.55 16.61
C ASP A 69 0.38 -6.02 16.74
N ALA A 70 1.32 -5.39 16.02
CA ALA A 70 2.71 -5.83 16.01
C ALA A 70 3.41 -5.48 17.33
N ALA A 71 3.98 -6.47 18.01
CA ALA A 71 4.69 -6.26 19.27
C ALA A 71 5.97 -5.41 19.10
N PRO A 72 6.37 -4.64 20.12
CA PRO A 72 7.68 -3.97 20.13
C PRO A 72 8.81 -4.99 19.91
N SER A 73 9.65 -4.74 18.90
CA SER A 73 10.76 -5.60 18.51
C SER A 73 11.73 -4.84 17.59
N PRO A 74 13.01 -5.25 17.48
CA PRO A 74 13.94 -4.69 16.50
C PRO A 74 13.40 -4.76 15.06
N ALA A 75 12.82 -5.90 14.68
CA ALA A 75 12.17 -6.08 13.39
C ALA A 75 11.06 -5.04 13.11
N ARG A 76 10.26 -4.68 14.12
CA ARG A 76 9.24 -3.62 14.00
C ARG A 76 9.86 -2.27 13.74
N GLU A 77 10.93 -1.91 14.45
CA GLU A 77 11.64 -0.65 14.25
C GLU A 77 12.25 -0.58 12.85
N THR A 78 12.94 -1.63 12.41
CA THR A 78 13.49 -1.75 11.06
C THR A 78 12.41 -1.61 9.99
N MET A 79 11.28 -2.32 10.12
CA MET A 79 10.18 -2.22 9.16
C MET A 79 9.60 -0.80 9.13
N ARG A 80 9.39 -0.18 10.30
CA ARG A 80 8.87 1.20 10.40
C ARG A 80 9.79 2.20 9.73
N ALA A 81 11.09 2.11 9.99
CA ALA A 81 12.10 2.99 9.40
C ALA A 81 12.15 2.87 7.87
N LEU A 82 12.02 1.65 7.32
CA LEU A 82 12.12 1.40 5.88
C LEU A 82 10.81 1.63 5.11
N LEU A 83 9.66 1.66 5.79
CA LEU A 83 8.34 1.71 5.15
C LEU A 83 8.15 2.89 4.16
N PRO A 84 8.61 4.13 4.46
CA PRO A 84 8.54 5.24 3.50
C PRO A 84 9.28 4.97 2.20
N ASP A 85 10.49 4.40 2.28
CA ASP A 85 11.32 4.11 1.10
C ASP A 85 10.82 2.89 0.32
N LEU A 86 10.27 1.89 1.01
CA LEU A 86 9.55 0.79 0.38
C LEU A 86 8.33 1.31 -0.40
N LEU A 87 7.57 2.27 0.17
CA LEU A 87 6.46 2.90 -0.53
C LEU A 87 6.92 3.60 -1.81
N ARG A 88 7.97 4.42 -1.74
CA ARG A 88 8.56 5.07 -2.95
C ARG A 88 8.94 4.05 -4.00
N THR A 89 9.62 2.97 -3.60
CA THR A 89 10.05 1.90 -4.51
C THR A 89 8.85 1.23 -5.19
N ILE A 90 7.81 0.91 -4.42
CA ILE A 90 6.59 0.29 -4.95
C ILE A 90 5.83 1.23 -5.89
N LEU A 91 5.86 2.54 -5.67
CA LEU A 91 5.17 3.50 -6.56
C LEU A 91 5.74 3.48 -7.99
N VAL A 92 7.01 3.13 -8.18
CA VAL A 92 7.61 2.92 -9.52
C VAL A 92 6.89 1.82 -10.31
N LEU A 93 6.37 0.79 -9.62
CA LEU A 93 5.68 -0.34 -10.24
C LEU A 93 4.33 0.00 -10.87
N PHE A 94 3.79 1.21 -10.65
CA PHE A 94 2.58 1.64 -11.35
C PHE A 94 2.78 1.84 -12.85
N ARG A 95 4.05 1.96 -13.30
CA ARG A 95 4.43 2.02 -14.71
C ARG A 95 4.61 0.63 -15.35
N ASP A 96 4.49 -0.44 -14.56
CA ASP A 96 4.68 -1.81 -15.05
C ASP A 96 3.62 -2.19 -16.11
N PRO A 97 4.02 -2.83 -17.23
CA PRO A 97 3.06 -3.23 -18.25
C PRO A 97 2.08 -4.31 -17.78
N ALA A 98 2.45 -5.11 -16.77
CA ALA A 98 1.66 -6.22 -16.28
C ALA A 98 0.68 -5.78 -15.19
N ARG A 99 -0.62 -5.96 -15.48
CA ARG A 99 -1.72 -5.58 -14.58
C ARG A 99 -1.65 -6.24 -13.21
N GLU A 100 -1.08 -7.45 -13.12
CA GLU A 100 -0.92 -8.13 -11.83
C GLU A 100 0.13 -7.48 -10.92
N VAL A 101 1.16 -6.86 -11.49
CA VAL A 101 2.17 -6.12 -10.74
C VAL A 101 1.56 -4.84 -10.20
N VAL A 102 0.85 -4.08 -11.05
CA VAL A 102 0.09 -2.89 -10.64
C VAL A 102 -0.92 -3.22 -9.53
N GLY A 103 -1.65 -4.34 -9.65
CA GLY A 103 -2.59 -4.79 -8.63
C GLY A 103 -1.95 -5.13 -7.28
N ALA A 104 -0.74 -5.68 -7.29
CA ALA A 104 0.05 -5.92 -6.09
C ALA A 104 0.55 -4.59 -5.48
N ALA A 105 1.03 -3.65 -6.31
CA ALA A 105 1.44 -2.32 -5.87
C ALA A 105 0.30 -1.55 -5.19
N VAL A 106 -0.91 -1.53 -5.77
CA VAL A 106 -2.11 -0.95 -5.14
C VAL A 106 -2.40 -1.60 -3.78
N SER A 107 -2.17 -2.91 -3.65
CA SER A 107 -2.41 -3.63 -2.40
C SER A 107 -1.39 -3.25 -1.33
N PHE A 108 -0.11 -3.09 -1.69
CA PHE A 108 0.93 -2.56 -0.81
C PHE A 108 0.63 -1.12 -0.39
N VAL A 109 0.34 -0.21 -1.33
CA VAL A 109 0.04 1.20 -1.04
C VAL A 109 -1.10 1.33 -0.04
N ARG A 110 -2.15 0.49 -0.16
CA ARG A 110 -3.24 0.45 0.81
C ARG A 110 -2.77 0.17 2.24
N ILE A 111 -1.83 -0.76 2.40
CA ILE A 111 -1.24 -1.11 3.69
C ILE A 111 -0.33 0.02 4.15
N ALA A 112 0.62 0.48 3.33
CA ALA A 112 1.55 1.55 3.71
C ALA A 112 0.82 2.84 4.16
N VAL A 113 -0.17 3.30 3.40
CA VAL A 113 -1.03 4.45 3.78
C VAL A 113 -1.77 4.23 5.10
N SER A 114 -2.04 2.97 5.46
CA SER A 114 -2.68 2.63 6.71
C SER A 114 -1.75 2.69 7.93
N LEU A 115 -0.46 2.44 7.72
CA LEU A 115 0.54 2.28 8.77
C LEU A 115 1.37 3.54 9.00
N LEU A 116 1.69 4.27 7.93
CA LEU A 116 2.44 5.53 8.01
C LEU A 116 1.64 6.61 8.71
N ASP A 117 2.32 7.38 9.54
CA ASP A 117 1.76 8.52 10.24
C ASP A 117 1.67 9.75 9.31
N PRO A 118 0.85 10.76 9.67
CA PRO A 118 0.65 11.92 8.81
C PRO A 118 1.94 12.64 8.41
N LYS A 119 2.94 12.69 9.29
CA LYS A 119 4.23 13.35 9.04
C LYS A 119 5.06 12.63 7.98
N GLU A 120 5.03 11.29 7.99
CA GLU A 120 5.81 10.45 7.07
C GLU A 120 5.16 10.35 5.68
N LEU A 121 3.83 10.29 5.64
CA LEU A 121 3.09 10.14 4.40
C LEU A 121 2.84 11.47 3.67
N ARG A 122 2.84 12.61 4.38
CA ARG A 122 2.58 13.93 3.76
C ARG A 122 3.57 14.26 2.62
N PRO A 123 4.88 14.05 2.75
CA PRO A 123 5.84 14.28 1.66
C PRO A 123 5.63 13.37 0.45
N LEU A 124 5.00 12.20 0.64
CA LEU A 124 4.77 11.20 -0.40
C LEU A 124 3.37 11.32 -1.03
N LEU A 125 2.56 12.29 -0.61
CA LEU A 125 1.15 12.36 -0.99
C LEU A 125 0.99 12.54 -2.51
N SER A 126 1.82 13.38 -3.12
CA SER A 126 1.82 13.62 -4.58
C SER A 126 2.20 12.37 -5.35
N ASP A 127 3.27 11.67 -4.96
CA ASP A 127 3.69 10.43 -5.63
C ASP A 127 2.62 9.33 -5.52
N VAL A 128 1.99 9.21 -4.35
CA VAL A 128 0.89 8.26 -4.12
C VAL A 128 -0.32 8.62 -4.98
N ALA A 129 -0.70 9.90 -5.01
CA ALA A 129 -1.82 10.35 -5.82
C ALA A 129 -1.53 10.15 -7.32
N GLU A 130 -0.32 10.47 -7.80
CA GLU A 130 0.11 10.24 -9.17
C GLU A 130 0.03 8.77 -9.54
N GLY A 131 0.63 7.86 -8.75
CA GLY A 131 0.57 6.43 -9.03
C GLY A 131 -0.86 5.89 -9.13
N LEU A 132 -1.73 6.31 -8.20
CA LEU A 132 -3.12 5.84 -8.13
C LEU A 132 -4.03 6.41 -9.22
N LEU A 133 -3.80 7.67 -9.64
CA LEU A 133 -4.71 8.44 -10.50
C LEU A 133 -4.19 8.64 -11.92
N SER A 134 -2.91 8.41 -12.20
CA SER A 134 -2.36 8.62 -13.54
C SER A 134 -3.09 7.77 -14.59
N HIS A 135 -3.42 8.39 -15.74
CA HIS A 135 -3.96 7.69 -16.91
C HIS A 135 -2.96 6.69 -17.50
N LYS A 136 -1.66 6.84 -17.18
CA LYS A 136 -0.59 5.95 -17.61
C LYS A 136 -0.59 4.61 -16.84
N THR A 137 -1.28 4.54 -15.70
CA THR A 137 -1.38 3.33 -14.89
C THR A 137 -2.23 2.27 -15.60
N LYS A 138 -1.58 1.24 -16.14
CA LYS A 138 -2.29 0.17 -16.87
C LYS A 138 -3.19 -0.66 -15.96
N GLY A 139 -4.43 -0.89 -16.38
CA GLY A 139 -5.38 -1.74 -15.66
C GLY A 139 -5.95 -1.10 -14.38
N ARG A 140 -5.78 0.22 -14.22
CA ARG A 140 -6.31 1.02 -13.11
C ARG A 140 -7.81 0.81 -12.90
N GLU A 141 -8.58 0.64 -13.97
CA GLU A 141 -10.03 0.46 -13.94
C GLU A 141 -10.44 -0.79 -13.15
N ARG A 142 -9.66 -1.87 -13.26
CA ARG A 142 -9.85 -3.12 -12.51
C ARG A 142 -9.61 -2.93 -11.02
N HIS A 143 -8.76 -1.98 -10.65
CA HIS A 143 -8.39 -1.69 -9.26
C HIS A 143 -9.10 -0.45 -8.69
N ARG A 144 -10.00 0.18 -9.46
CA ARG A 144 -10.71 1.42 -9.11
C ARG A 144 -11.41 1.39 -7.77
N GLN A 145 -11.99 0.25 -7.37
CA GLN A 145 -12.61 0.10 -6.04
C GLN A 145 -11.57 0.19 -4.91
N LYS A 146 -10.43 -0.49 -5.04
CA LYS A 146 -9.32 -0.42 -4.07
C LYS A 146 -8.72 0.98 -4.02
N ILE A 147 -8.50 1.60 -5.18
CA ILE A 147 -8.02 2.99 -5.28
C ILE A 147 -8.97 3.95 -4.57
N LYS A 148 -10.29 3.83 -4.78
CA LYS A 148 -11.30 4.62 -4.05
C LYS A 148 -11.17 4.47 -2.53
N ILE A 149 -10.90 3.27 -2.02
CA ILE A 149 -10.72 3.05 -0.59
C ILE A 149 -9.49 3.81 -0.07
N ILE A 150 -8.38 3.75 -0.81
CA ILE A 150 -7.14 4.47 -0.47
C ILE A 150 -7.39 5.99 -0.47
N LEU A 151 -7.97 6.53 -1.55
CA LEU A 151 -8.27 7.95 -1.67
C LEU A 151 -9.23 8.44 -0.58
N LYS A 152 -10.27 7.66 -0.23
CA LYS A 152 -11.15 7.99 0.90
C LYS A 152 -10.36 8.13 2.20
N LYS A 153 -9.39 7.24 2.45
CA LYS A 153 -8.54 7.29 3.65
C LYS A 153 -7.64 8.54 3.63
N LEU A 154 -7.04 8.85 2.49
CA LEU A 154 -6.23 10.08 2.32
C LEU A 154 -7.06 11.34 2.54
N VAL A 155 -8.26 11.42 1.95
CA VAL A 155 -9.18 12.56 2.12
C VAL A 155 -9.63 12.69 3.56
N HIS A 156 -9.93 11.58 4.24
CA HIS A 156 -10.30 11.63 5.65
C HIS A 156 -9.16 12.16 6.53
N ARG A 157 -7.90 11.87 6.17
CA ARG A 157 -6.71 12.23 6.93
C ARG A 157 -6.22 13.66 6.64
N TYR A 158 -6.25 14.10 5.38
CA TYR A 158 -5.65 15.37 4.94
C TYR A 158 -6.67 16.38 4.41
N GLY A 159 -7.95 16.01 4.31
CA GLY A 159 -8.99 16.79 3.66
C GLY A 159 -8.97 16.66 2.13
N TYR A 160 -10.07 17.04 1.49
CA TYR A 160 -10.19 16.99 0.03
C TYR A 160 -9.15 17.88 -0.67
N ALA A 161 -8.96 19.11 -0.20
CA ALA A 161 -8.12 20.11 -0.87
C ALA A 161 -6.67 19.61 -1.05
N ALA A 162 -6.06 19.07 0.01
CA ALA A 162 -4.69 18.56 -0.05
C ALA A 162 -4.54 17.35 -1.00
N VAL A 163 -5.55 16.47 -1.06
CA VAL A 163 -5.52 15.32 -1.99
C VAL A 163 -5.77 15.75 -3.43
N ALA A 164 -6.60 16.76 -3.65
CA ALA A 164 -6.87 17.29 -4.98
C ALA A 164 -5.66 18.04 -5.55
N ASP A 165 -4.97 18.82 -4.72
CA ASP A 165 -3.73 19.54 -5.07
C ASP A 165 -2.59 18.58 -5.44
N ALA A 166 -2.51 17.46 -4.73
CA ALA A 166 -1.53 16.39 -5.01
C ALA A 166 -1.89 15.52 -6.23
N ALA A 167 -3.12 15.58 -6.74
CA ALA A 167 -3.58 14.69 -7.80
C ALA A 167 -3.17 15.19 -9.20
N PRO A 168 -2.74 14.30 -10.11
CA PRO A 168 -2.49 14.68 -11.49
C PRO A 168 -3.78 15.10 -12.20
N GLU A 169 -3.64 15.94 -13.22
CA GLU A 169 -4.75 16.29 -14.10
C GLU A 169 -5.28 15.04 -14.82
N GLY A 170 -6.59 14.76 -14.71
CA GLY A 170 -7.22 13.72 -15.54
C GLY A 170 -8.44 13.01 -14.96
N ASP A 171 -8.69 13.05 -13.65
CA ASP A 171 -9.78 12.26 -13.05
C ASP A 171 -10.80 13.08 -12.25
N GLN A 172 -11.29 14.16 -12.87
CA GLN A 172 -12.26 15.10 -12.27
C GLN A 172 -13.51 14.42 -11.71
N ARG A 173 -13.99 13.34 -12.34
CA ARG A 173 -15.14 12.57 -11.83
C ARG A 173 -14.84 11.91 -10.49
N LEU A 174 -13.65 11.32 -10.35
CA LEU A 174 -13.24 10.65 -9.12
C LEU A 174 -12.98 11.69 -8.01
N LEU A 175 -12.34 12.80 -8.34
CA LEU A 175 -12.13 13.93 -7.42
C LEU A 175 -13.46 14.54 -6.96
N THR A 176 -14.42 14.76 -7.86
CA THR A 176 -15.77 15.24 -7.51
C THR A 176 -16.46 14.28 -6.53
N HIS A 177 -16.34 12.97 -6.76
CA HIS A 177 -16.86 11.97 -5.83
C HIS A 177 -16.13 12.05 -4.47
N MET A 178 -14.81 12.22 -4.44
CA MET A 178 -14.03 12.42 -3.21
C MET A 178 -14.46 13.68 -2.44
N ARG A 179 -14.75 14.79 -3.13
CA ARG A 179 -15.29 16.02 -2.52
C ARG A 179 -16.59 15.76 -1.77
N LYS A 180 -17.53 15.07 -2.43
CA LYS A 180 -18.82 14.68 -1.81
C LYS A 180 -18.62 13.78 -0.60
N VAL A 181 -17.62 12.89 -0.61
CA VAL A 181 -17.29 12.05 0.55
C VAL A 181 -16.79 12.91 1.71
N ASP A 182 -15.89 13.87 1.47
CA ASP A 182 -15.38 14.79 2.50
C ASP A 182 -16.51 15.64 3.10
N GLU A 183 -17.35 16.26 2.26
CA GLU A 183 -18.50 17.06 2.69
C GLU A 183 -19.45 16.26 3.61
N ARG A 184 -19.76 15.01 3.24
CA ARG A 184 -20.60 14.12 4.07
C ARG A 184 -19.93 13.78 5.40
N ALA A 185 -18.63 13.50 5.40
CA ALA A 185 -17.88 13.21 6.62
C ALA A 185 -17.85 14.42 7.57
N ARG A 186 -17.67 15.64 7.04
CA ARG A 186 -17.74 16.89 7.82
C ARG A 186 -19.13 17.12 8.40
N ARG A 187 -20.19 16.93 7.61
CA ARG A 187 -21.59 17.03 8.09
C ARG A 187 -21.89 16.04 9.21
N ARG A 188 -21.42 14.79 9.10
CA ARG A 188 -21.58 13.79 10.17
C ARG A 188 -20.89 14.23 11.46
N LYS A 189 -19.62 14.65 11.39
CA LYS A 189 -18.87 15.16 12.55
C LYS A 189 -19.53 16.38 13.20
N ALA A 190 -20.14 17.28 12.41
CA ALA A 190 -20.85 18.44 12.93
C ALA A 190 -22.15 18.05 13.67
N ARG A 191 -22.91 17.08 13.16
CA ARG A 191 -24.11 16.55 13.85
C ARG A 191 -23.75 15.85 15.16
N ASP A 192 -22.67 15.08 15.16
CA ASP A 192 -22.21 14.37 16.37
C ASP A 192 -21.70 15.33 17.46
N ARG A 193 -21.25 16.54 17.10
CA ARG A 193 -20.77 17.57 18.05
C ARG A 193 -21.85 18.54 18.55
N GLY A 194 -22.97 18.67 17.85
CA GLY A 194 -24.07 19.56 18.22
C GLY A 194 -25.23 18.88 18.96
N GLY A 195 -25.08 17.59 19.29
CA GLY A 195 -26.08 16.79 19.98
C GLY A 195 -25.65 16.29 21.36
N GLY A 196 -24.64 16.93 21.97
CA GLY A 196 -24.25 16.77 23.37
C GLY A 196 -24.29 18.13 24.05
#